data_AF-A0A2E0UU83-F1
#
_entry.id   AF-A0A2E0UU83-F1
#
_cell.length_a   1.000
_cell.length_b   1.000
_cell.length_c   1.000
_cell.angle_alpha   90.00
_cell.angle_beta   90.00
_cell.angle_gamma   90.00
#
_symmetry.space_group_name_H-M   'P 1'
#
loop_
_entity.id
_entity.type
_entity.pdbx_description
1 polymer ?
#
loop_
_entity_poly.entity_id
_entity_poly.type
_entity_poly.pdbx_seq_one_letter_code
_entity_poly.pdbx_strand_id
1 'polypeptide(L)'
;MMKWLVNNWYKATIFVAIYSLLFIFLFVYKEGLALFLIWLHVPVYLLHEFEEFIFPGGFPEMMTEMLVGKGHEVSYALKKAGFWVNVPFIFIGFPFVAALATLMGLSWGMYVVYFTLIAALPHLISAVKSKKLYNPGMIVSVFLNLPVSIYTIYYFASHNLVPVSAHMIGLVLAIGAMAGPMVFQIRKAQKEISMEDKI
;
A
#
# COMPACT_ATOMS: atom_id res chain seq x y z
N MET A 1 -6.43 -3.88 23.92
CA MET A 1 -6.96 -3.43 22.61
C MET A 1 -5.85 -3.22 21.56
N MET A 2 -4.92 -2.28 21.73
CA MET A 2 -3.89 -1.97 20.71
C MET A 2 -3.02 -3.17 20.29
N LYS A 3 -2.53 -3.98 21.25
CA LYS A 3 -1.74 -5.19 20.94
C LYS A 3 -2.50 -6.17 20.03
N TRP A 4 -3.80 -6.32 20.26
CA TRP A 4 -4.63 -7.21 19.46
C TRP A 4 -4.74 -6.69 18.02
N LEU A 5 -4.98 -5.39 17.82
CA LEU A 5 -5.04 -4.78 16.50
C LEU A 5 -3.72 -4.94 15.73
N VAL A 6 -2.60 -4.60 16.36
CA VAL A 6 -1.26 -4.75 15.76
C VAL A 6 -1.00 -6.19 15.28
N ASN A 7 -1.49 -7.18 16.02
CA ASN A 7 -1.28 -8.59 15.68
C ASN A 7 -2.31 -9.17 14.68
N ASN A 8 -3.40 -8.46 14.37
CA ASN A 8 -4.52 -9.04 13.63
C ASN A 8 -5.10 -8.17 12.51
N TRP A 9 -4.70 -6.90 12.35
CA TRP A 9 -5.29 -5.99 11.37
C TRP A 9 -5.23 -6.55 9.93
N TYR A 10 -4.13 -7.20 9.56
CA TYR A 10 -3.92 -7.74 8.22
C TYR A 10 -4.91 -8.87 7.91
N LYS A 11 -5.49 -9.55 8.90
CA LYS A 11 -6.53 -10.58 8.68
C LYS A 11 -7.79 -10.02 8.02
N ALA A 12 -8.03 -8.71 8.15
CA ALA A 12 -9.18 -8.06 7.52
C ALA A 12 -8.96 -7.76 6.03
N THR A 13 -7.71 -7.79 5.52
CA THR A 13 -7.38 -7.28 4.18
C THR A 13 -8.20 -7.94 3.08
N ILE A 14 -8.30 -9.28 3.06
CA ILE A 14 -9.06 -10.00 2.03
C ILE A 14 -10.55 -9.72 2.08
N PHE A 15 -11.13 -9.64 3.29
CA PHE A 15 -12.56 -9.36 3.46
C PHE A 15 -12.89 -7.94 3.03
N VAL A 16 -12.05 -6.98 3.40
CA VAL A 16 -12.22 -5.57 2.99
C VAL A 16 -11.93 -5.41 1.49
N ALA A 17 -10.99 -6.17 0.90
CA ALA A 17 -10.73 -6.17 -0.53
C ALA A 17 -11.96 -6.66 -1.31
N ILE A 18 -12.54 -7.80 -0.91
CA ILE A 18 -13.75 -8.34 -1.57
C ILE A 18 -14.93 -7.38 -1.39
N TYR A 19 -15.15 -6.87 -0.16
CA TYR A 19 -16.22 -5.92 0.11
C TYR A 19 -16.07 -4.65 -0.73
N SER A 20 -14.88 -4.04 -0.75
CA SER A 20 -14.63 -2.83 -1.52
C SER A 20 -14.74 -3.07 -3.02
N LEU A 21 -14.27 -4.22 -3.54
CA LEU A 21 -14.44 -4.58 -4.94
C LEU A 21 -15.92 -4.68 -5.34
N LEU A 22 -16.73 -5.35 -4.53
CA LEU A 22 -18.18 -5.45 -4.77
C LEU A 22 -18.85 -4.08 -4.69
N PHE A 23 -18.48 -3.27 -3.68
CA PHE A 23 -19.00 -1.92 -3.52
C PHE A 23 -18.71 -1.05 -4.75
N ILE A 24 -17.47 -1.03 -5.23
CA ILE A 24 -17.09 -0.17 -6.36
C ILE A 24 -17.74 -0.65 -7.66
N PHE A 25 -17.95 -1.96 -7.84
CA PHE A 25 -18.62 -2.50 -9.02
C PHE A 25 -20.12 -2.18 -9.02
N LEU A 26 -20.79 -2.27 -7.87
CA LEU A 26 -22.23 -2.06 -7.76
C LEU A 26 -22.63 -0.57 -7.75
N PHE A 27 -21.79 0.29 -7.18
CA PHE A 27 -22.12 1.69 -6.92
C PHE A 27 -21.24 2.66 -7.72
N VAL A 28 -19.91 2.50 -7.69
CA VAL A 28 -18.99 3.49 -8.28
C VAL A 28 -18.89 3.35 -9.81
N TYR A 29 -18.98 2.14 -10.35
CA TYR A 29 -18.87 1.91 -11.80
C TYR A 29 -19.90 2.71 -12.61
N LYS A 30 -21.09 2.92 -12.03
CA LYS A 30 -22.19 3.68 -12.66
C LYS A 30 -21.91 5.18 -12.77
N GLU A 31 -21.03 5.71 -11.93
CA GLU A 31 -20.60 7.12 -11.95
C GLU A 31 -19.54 7.39 -13.02
N GLY A 32 -18.98 6.34 -13.62
CA GLY A 32 -18.07 6.42 -14.75
C GLY A 32 -16.71 5.77 -14.50
N LEU A 33 -16.07 5.39 -15.62
CA LEU A 33 -14.82 4.63 -15.60
C LEU A 33 -13.68 5.35 -14.86
N ALA A 34 -13.59 6.68 -14.99
CA ALA A 34 -12.52 7.46 -14.36
C ALA A 34 -12.54 7.33 -12.83
N LEU A 35 -13.72 7.47 -12.23
CA LEU A 35 -13.89 7.37 -10.80
C LEU A 35 -13.74 5.92 -10.33
N PHE A 36 -14.27 4.96 -11.09
CA PHE A 36 -14.07 3.54 -10.84
C PHE A 36 -12.59 3.16 -10.78
N LEU A 37 -11.76 3.66 -11.70
CA LEU A 37 -10.32 3.40 -11.73
C LEU A 37 -9.61 3.95 -10.49
N ILE A 38 -9.97 5.14 -9.99
CA ILE A 38 -9.43 5.66 -8.72
C ILE A 38 -9.78 4.71 -7.57
N TRP A 39 -11.06 4.36 -7.45
CA TRP A 39 -11.54 3.48 -6.38
C TRP A 39 -10.99 2.06 -6.47
N LEU A 40 -10.66 1.56 -7.66
CA LEU A 40 -10.06 0.24 -7.88
C LEU A 40 -8.72 0.07 -7.17
N HIS A 41 -8.00 1.16 -6.91
CA HIS A 41 -6.75 1.11 -6.14
C HIS A 41 -6.96 0.68 -4.68
N VAL A 42 -8.17 0.86 -4.10
CA VAL A 42 -8.49 0.42 -2.74
C VAL A 42 -8.43 -1.10 -2.59
N PRO A 43 -9.25 -1.91 -3.31
CA PRO A 43 -9.15 -3.36 -3.21
C PRO A 43 -7.82 -3.91 -3.72
N VAL A 44 -7.23 -3.30 -4.75
CA VAL A 44 -5.92 -3.70 -5.28
C VAL A 44 -4.83 -3.60 -4.22
N TYR A 45 -4.77 -2.49 -3.48
CA TYR A 45 -3.77 -2.34 -2.42
C TYR A 45 -4.07 -3.23 -1.21
N LEU A 46 -5.34 -3.49 -0.89
CA LEU A 46 -5.69 -4.46 0.15
C LEU A 46 -5.28 -5.90 -0.23
N LEU A 47 -5.34 -6.26 -1.51
CA LEU A 47 -4.79 -7.54 -2.00
C LEU A 47 -3.26 -7.58 -1.87
N HIS A 48 -2.59 -6.44 -2.04
CA HIS A 48 -1.14 -6.34 -1.87
C HIS A 48 -0.75 -6.61 -0.40
N GLU A 49 -1.45 -5.98 0.53
CA GLU A 49 -1.30 -6.24 1.99
C GLU A 49 -1.64 -7.69 2.34
N PHE A 50 -2.66 -8.28 1.70
CA PHE A 50 -2.97 -9.70 1.86
C PHE A 50 -1.80 -10.59 1.42
N GLU A 51 -1.18 -10.29 0.28
CA GLU A 51 -0.03 -11.04 -0.21
C GLU A 51 1.17 -10.92 0.76
N GLU A 52 1.46 -9.72 1.23
CA GLU A 52 2.59 -9.44 2.13
C GLU A 52 2.46 -10.15 3.48
N PHE A 53 1.25 -10.14 4.07
CA PHE A 53 1.05 -10.54 5.46
C PHE A 53 0.37 -11.91 5.65
N ILE A 54 -0.31 -12.45 4.64
CA ILE A 54 -1.10 -13.69 4.78
C ILE A 54 -0.68 -14.76 3.79
N PHE A 55 -0.84 -14.52 2.48
CA PHE A 55 -0.61 -15.56 1.49
C PHE A 55 -0.08 -15.00 0.16
N PRO A 56 1.14 -15.38 -0.25
CA PRO A 56 2.07 -16.31 0.41
C PRO A 56 2.62 -15.84 1.76
N GLY A 57 2.50 -14.55 2.09
CA GLY A 57 3.01 -13.98 3.33
C GLY A 57 4.54 -13.83 3.33
N GLY A 58 5.11 -13.55 4.49
CA GLY A 58 6.57 -13.51 4.69
C GLY A 58 7.17 -12.11 4.73
N PHE A 59 6.38 -11.04 4.54
CA PHE A 59 6.90 -9.67 4.55
C PHE A 59 7.50 -9.31 5.92
N PRO A 60 6.83 -9.57 7.07
CA PRO A 60 7.42 -9.27 8.37
C PRO A 60 8.73 -10.03 8.63
N GLU A 61 8.82 -11.28 8.21
CA GLU A 61 10.02 -12.12 8.33
C GLU A 61 11.16 -11.58 7.46
N MET A 62 10.86 -11.23 6.20
CA MET A 62 11.83 -10.60 5.29
C MET A 62 12.36 -9.29 5.88
N MET A 63 11.48 -8.47 6.47
CA MET A 63 11.88 -7.22 7.11
C MET A 63 12.72 -7.46 8.37
N THR A 64 12.40 -8.47 9.17
CA THR A 64 13.25 -8.89 10.31
C THR A 64 14.64 -9.30 9.83
N GLU A 65 14.73 -10.17 8.83
CA GLU A 65 16.02 -10.62 8.28
C GLU A 65 16.86 -9.44 7.76
N MET A 66 16.21 -8.45 7.14
CA MET A 66 16.85 -7.27 6.58
C MET A 66 17.33 -6.27 7.62
N LEU A 67 16.58 -6.10 8.71
CA LEU A 67 16.83 -5.05 9.72
C LEU A 67 17.64 -5.54 10.93
N VAL A 68 17.49 -6.80 11.30
CA VAL A 68 18.06 -7.41 12.51
C VAL A 68 19.02 -8.54 12.15
N GLY A 69 18.66 -9.36 11.16
CA GLY A 69 19.47 -10.48 10.71
C GLY A 69 18.69 -11.79 10.69
N LYS A 70 19.28 -12.82 10.09
CA LYS A 70 18.65 -14.15 9.97
C LYS A 70 18.45 -14.82 11.32
N GLY A 71 17.42 -15.67 11.41
CA GLY A 71 17.13 -16.48 12.60
C GLY A 71 16.43 -15.76 13.75
N HIS A 72 16.10 -14.47 13.58
CA HIS A 72 15.38 -13.69 14.58
C HIS A 72 13.86 -13.79 14.34
N GLU A 73 13.09 -13.83 15.43
CA GLU A 73 11.64 -13.76 15.35
C GLU A 73 11.15 -12.34 15.02
N VAL A 74 9.95 -12.24 14.44
CA VAL A 74 9.32 -10.95 14.14
C VAL A 74 8.95 -10.23 15.44
N SER A 75 9.72 -9.20 15.77
CA SER A 75 9.53 -8.40 16.98
C SER A 75 8.19 -7.67 16.98
N TYR A 76 7.64 -7.45 18.18
CA TYR A 76 6.41 -6.67 18.33
C TYR A 76 6.57 -5.23 17.82
N ALA A 77 7.76 -4.63 17.99
CA ALA A 77 8.08 -3.30 17.47
C ALA A 77 7.96 -3.24 15.93
N LEU A 78 8.41 -4.28 15.23
CA LEU A 78 8.28 -4.35 13.76
C LEU A 78 6.84 -4.55 13.31
N LYS A 79 6.07 -5.41 14.00
CA LYS A 79 4.62 -5.57 13.74
C LYS A 79 3.88 -4.25 13.92
N LYS A 80 4.23 -3.51 14.97
CA LYS A 80 3.67 -2.19 15.26
C LYS A 80 4.04 -1.16 14.19
N ALA A 81 5.26 -1.20 13.67
CA ALA A 81 5.65 -0.37 12.53
C ALA A 81 4.78 -0.66 11.31
N GLY A 82 4.60 -1.93 10.92
CA GLY A 82 3.72 -2.34 9.82
C GLY A 82 2.29 -1.85 10.01
N PHE A 83 1.71 -2.01 11.20
CA PHE A 83 0.38 -1.48 11.52
C PHE A 83 0.25 0.03 11.25
N TRP A 84 1.21 0.83 11.71
CA TRP A 84 1.15 2.30 11.57
C TRP A 84 1.47 2.81 10.17
N VAL A 85 2.18 2.03 9.36
CA VAL A 85 2.42 2.36 7.95
C VAL A 85 1.20 2.00 7.10
N ASN A 86 0.50 0.90 7.40
CA ASN A 86 -0.54 0.39 6.49
C ASN A 86 -1.95 0.79 6.92
N VAL A 87 -2.31 0.70 8.21
CA VAL A 87 -3.71 0.96 8.61
C VAL A 87 -4.15 2.42 8.37
N PRO A 88 -3.41 3.45 8.82
CA PRO A 88 -3.84 4.84 8.61
C PRO A 88 -3.88 5.23 7.13
N PHE A 89 -2.96 4.71 6.32
CA PHE A 89 -2.82 5.13 4.93
C PHE A 89 -3.70 4.31 3.99
N ILE A 90 -3.78 2.99 4.18
CA ILE A 90 -4.48 2.08 3.26
C ILE A 90 -5.93 1.84 3.70
N PHE A 91 -6.19 1.57 4.98
CA PHE A 91 -7.57 1.31 5.42
C PHE A 91 -8.39 2.59 5.54
N ILE A 92 -7.75 3.73 5.79
CA ILE A 92 -8.42 5.01 6.00
C ILE A 92 -8.09 5.99 4.87
N GLY A 93 -6.80 6.27 4.65
CA GLY A 93 -6.37 7.27 3.67
C GLY A 93 -6.82 6.99 2.24
N PHE A 94 -6.72 5.75 1.77
CA PHE A 94 -7.12 5.38 0.41
C PHE A 94 -8.61 5.57 0.14
N PRO A 95 -9.54 4.96 0.93
CA PRO A 95 -10.97 5.23 0.77
C PRO A 95 -11.33 6.70 0.97
N PHE A 96 -10.67 7.38 1.91
CA PHE A 96 -10.90 8.81 2.15
C PHE A 96 -10.57 9.65 0.91
N VAL A 97 -9.40 9.44 0.31
CA VAL A 97 -9.00 10.19 -0.89
C VAL A 97 -9.84 9.81 -2.11
N ALA A 98 -10.24 8.55 -2.25
CA ALA A 98 -11.17 8.13 -3.30
C ALA A 98 -12.56 8.78 -3.11
N ALA A 99 -13.02 8.94 -1.87
CA ALA A 99 -14.22 9.69 -1.56
C ALA A 99 -14.06 11.19 -1.86
N LEU A 100 -12.91 11.80 -1.55
CA LEU A 100 -12.62 13.18 -1.98
C LEU A 100 -12.64 13.31 -3.50
N ALA A 101 -12.13 12.33 -4.25
CA ALA A 101 -12.22 12.34 -5.71
C ALA A 101 -13.66 12.32 -6.20
N THR A 102 -14.54 11.60 -5.49
CA THR A 102 -15.98 11.53 -5.79
C THR A 102 -16.68 12.85 -5.53
N LEU A 103 -16.34 13.53 -4.43
CA LEU A 103 -17.05 14.72 -3.96
C LEU A 103 -16.48 16.04 -4.47
N MET A 104 -15.16 16.08 -4.73
CA MET A 104 -14.41 17.30 -5.00
C MET A 104 -13.61 17.24 -6.32
N GLY A 105 -13.69 16.14 -7.06
CA GLY A 105 -13.12 15.99 -8.40
C GLY A 105 -11.90 15.07 -8.49
N LEU A 106 -11.69 14.50 -9.69
CA LEU A 106 -10.73 13.42 -9.95
C LEU A 106 -9.28 13.71 -9.53
N SER A 107 -8.86 14.99 -9.53
CA SER A 107 -7.52 15.41 -9.14
C SER A 107 -7.11 14.94 -7.74
N TRP A 108 -8.06 14.84 -6.80
CA TRP A 108 -7.80 14.34 -5.45
C TRP A 108 -7.36 12.87 -5.45
N GLY A 109 -7.91 12.06 -6.37
CA GLY A 109 -7.60 10.64 -6.49
C GLY A 109 -6.19 10.34 -7.00
N MET A 110 -5.47 11.32 -7.55
CA MET A 110 -4.14 11.08 -8.12
C MET A 110 -3.14 10.60 -7.08
N TYR A 111 -3.32 10.94 -5.80
CA TYR A 111 -2.51 10.39 -4.71
C TYR A 111 -2.54 8.85 -4.67
N VAL A 112 -3.72 8.22 -4.66
CA VAL A 112 -3.82 6.75 -4.53
C VAL A 112 -3.29 6.03 -5.78
N VAL A 113 -3.47 6.65 -6.94
CA VAL A 113 -2.95 6.15 -8.23
C VAL A 113 -1.42 6.09 -8.19
N TYR A 114 -0.76 7.20 -7.82
CA TYR A 114 0.69 7.24 -7.75
C TYR A 114 1.25 6.45 -6.58
N PHE A 115 0.58 6.42 -5.42
CA PHE A 115 1.01 5.63 -4.27
C PHE A 115 1.08 4.14 -4.63
N THR A 116 0.05 3.63 -5.29
CA THR A 116 0.01 2.23 -5.75
C THR A 116 1.10 1.94 -6.78
N LEU A 117 1.34 2.88 -7.71
CA LEU A 117 2.43 2.77 -8.69
C LEU A 117 3.80 2.66 -8.02
N ILE A 118 4.12 3.59 -7.12
CA ILE A 118 5.44 3.64 -6.47
C ILE A 118 5.63 2.49 -5.48
N ALA A 119 4.55 1.99 -4.87
CA ALA A 119 4.58 0.86 -3.95
C ALA A 119 5.08 -0.43 -4.62
N ALA A 120 4.87 -0.59 -5.93
CA ALA A 120 5.42 -1.73 -6.67
C ALA A 120 6.94 -1.68 -6.79
N LEU A 121 7.57 -0.49 -6.76
CA LEU A 121 8.99 -0.32 -7.07
C LEU A 121 9.92 -1.01 -6.07
N PRO A 122 9.73 -0.91 -4.74
CA PRO A 122 10.55 -1.65 -3.78
C PRO A 122 10.55 -3.17 -4.02
N HIS A 123 9.44 -3.78 -4.41
CA HIS A 123 9.39 -5.22 -4.68
C HIS A 123 10.19 -5.61 -5.91
N LEU A 124 10.10 -4.80 -6.98
CA LEU A 124 10.93 -5.01 -8.18
C LEU A 124 12.43 -4.83 -7.86
N ILE A 125 12.78 -3.75 -7.15
CA ILE A 125 14.15 -3.45 -6.77
C ILE A 125 14.70 -4.54 -5.85
N SER A 126 13.90 -5.02 -4.89
CA SER A 126 14.26 -6.10 -3.98
C SER A 126 14.48 -7.41 -4.72
N ALA A 127 13.61 -7.77 -5.67
CA ALA A 127 13.76 -8.95 -6.52
C ALA A 127 15.10 -8.93 -7.30
N VAL A 128 15.41 -7.80 -7.94
CA VAL A 128 16.66 -7.62 -8.70
C VAL A 128 17.89 -7.69 -7.78
N LYS A 129 17.87 -6.98 -6.64
CA LYS A 129 19.01 -6.95 -5.71
C LYS A 129 19.25 -8.29 -5.02
N SER A 130 18.19 -8.97 -4.62
CA SER A 130 18.28 -10.27 -3.95
C SER A 130 18.50 -11.44 -4.91
N LYS A 131 18.42 -11.19 -6.23
CA LYS A 131 18.41 -12.22 -7.29
C LYS A 131 17.34 -13.29 -7.07
N LYS A 132 16.25 -12.95 -6.37
CA LYS A 132 15.09 -13.82 -6.15
C LYS A 132 13.99 -13.40 -7.10
N LEU A 133 13.33 -14.38 -7.72
CA LEU A 133 12.17 -14.14 -8.60
C LEU A 133 10.94 -13.66 -7.83
N TYR A 134 10.90 -13.92 -6.53
CA TYR A 134 9.75 -13.62 -5.68
C TYR A 134 10.19 -12.97 -4.36
N ASN A 135 9.41 -11.98 -3.95
CA ASN A 135 9.36 -11.48 -2.58
C ASN A 135 7.89 -11.19 -2.22
N PRO A 136 7.52 -11.20 -0.93
CA PRO A 136 6.16 -10.91 -0.49
C PRO A 136 5.67 -9.58 -1.05
N GLY A 137 4.49 -9.55 -1.65
CA GLY A 137 3.90 -8.37 -2.30
C GLY A 137 4.24 -8.22 -3.79
N MET A 138 5.13 -9.05 -4.35
CA MET A 138 5.59 -8.96 -5.74
C MET A 138 4.49 -9.33 -6.76
N ILE A 139 3.67 -10.33 -6.49
CA ILE A 139 2.65 -10.80 -7.46
C ILE A 139 1.63 -9.70 -7.69
N VAL A 140 1.03 -9.18 -6.62
CA VAL A 140 0.06 -8.09 -6.72
C VAL A 140 0.72 -6.83 -7.25
N SER A 141 1.99 -6.55 -6.89
CA SER A 141 2.73 -5.41 -7.46
C SER A 141 2.82 -5.47 -8.98
N VAL A 142 3.22 -6.60 -9.53
CA VAL A 142 3.46 -6.77 -10.97
C VAL A 142 2.16 -6.90 -11.75
N PHE A 143 1.20 -7.66 -11.24
CA PHE A 143 0.01 -8.03 -11.98
C PHE A 143 -1.20 -7.12 -11.72
N LEU A 144 -1.21 -6.35 -10.63
CA LEU A 144 -2.33 -5.46 -10.29
C LEU A 144 -1.88 -4.00 -10.06
N ASN A 145 -0.93 -3.73 -9.16
CA ASN A 145 -0.54 -2.35 -8.84
C ASN A 145 -0.01 -1.63 -10.09
N LEU A 146 1.00 -2.19 -10.78
CA LEU A 146 1.55 -1.55 -11.98
C LEU A 146 0.50 -1.43 -13.10
N PRO A 147 -0.22 -2.49 -13.52
CA PRO A 147 -1.11 -2.37 -14.66
C PRO A 147 -2.29 -1.42 -14.38
N VAL A 148 -2.88 -1.48 -13.18
CA VAL A 148 -4.01 -0.61 -12.81
C VAL A 148 -3.56 0.85 -12.74
N SER A 149 -2.42 1.14 -12.09
CA SER A 149 -1.92 2.51 -11.99
C SER A 149 -1.48 3.07 -13.34
N ILE A 150 -0.75 2.29 -14.15
CA ILE A 150 -0.31 2.72 -15.49
C ILE A 150 -1.53 2.98 -16.38
N TYR A 151 -2.50 2.07 -16.39
CA TYR A 151 -3.72 2.24 -17.17
C TYR A 151 -4.51 3.46 -16.73
N THR A 152 -4.64 3.70 -15.42
CA THR A 152 -5.34 4.88 -14.89
C THR A 152 -4.66 6.18 -15.31
N ILE A 153 -3.33 6.25 -15.19
CA ILE A 153 -2.55 7.42 -15.63
C ILE A 153 -2.71 7.64 -17.14
N TYR A 154 -2.59 6.58 -17.93
CA TYR A 154 -2.78 6.62 -19.38
C TYR A 154 -4.19 7.10 -19.77
N TYR A 155 -5.22 6.55 -19.13
CA TYR A 155 -6.61 6.93 -19.38
C TYR A 155 -6.86 8.40 -19.05
N PHE A 156 -6.33 8.88 -17.92
CA PHE A 156 -6.49 10.27 -17.48
C PHE A 156 -5.77 11.25 -18.40
N ALA A 157 -4.56 10.91 -18.83
CA ALA A 157 -3.76 11.72 -19.74
C ALA A 157 -4.36 11.77 -21.15
N SER A 158 -4.78 10.63 -21.69
CA SER A 158 -5.36 10.54 -23.05
C SER A 158 -6.69 11.25 -23.21
N HIS A 159 -7.45 11.40 -22.11
CA HIS A 159 -8.76 12.05 -22.11
C HIS A 159 -8.74 13.45 -21.46
N ASN A 160 -7.57 13.97 -21.08
CA ASN A 160 -7.41 15.26 -20.40
C ASN A 160 -8.31 15.42 -19.16
N LEU A 161 -8.46 14.36 -18.36
CA LEU A 161 -9.41 14.32 -17.23
C LEU A 161 -8.93 15.09 -16.00
N VAL A 162 -7.62 15.28 -15.87
CA VAL A 162 -6.98 16.05 -14.80
C VAL A 162 -5.83 16.87 -15.38
N PRO A 163 -5.50 18.04 -14.80
CA PRO A 163 -4.35 18.82 -15.24
C PRO A 163 -3.04 18.12 -14.88
N VAL A 164 -1.96 18.45 -15.59
CA VAL A 164 -0.59 17.95 -15.30
C VAL A 164 -0.17 18.24 -13.86
N SER A 165 -0.61 19.36 -13.29
CA SER A 165 -0.34 19.69 -11.89
C SER A 165 -0.91 18.65 -10.91
N ALA A 166 -2.06 18.05 -11.20
CA ALA A 166 -2.65 17.00 -10.37
C ALA A 166 -1.79 15.73 -10.40
N HIS A 167 -1.18 15.40 -11.55
CA HIS A 167 -0.23 14.29 -11.64
C HIS A 167 1.02 14.54 -10.78
N MET A 168 1.60 15.73 -10.88
CA MET A 168 2.80 16.10 -10.12
C MET A 168 2.53 16.14 -8.62
N ILE A 169 1.43 16.75 -8.20
CA ILE A 169 1.03 16.80 -6.78
C ILE A 169 0.76 15.40 -6.26
N GLY A 170 0.01 14.56 -7.00
CA GLY A 170 -0.26 13.17 -6.64
C GLY A 170 1.01 12.37 -6.43
N LEU A 171 1.99 12.49 -7.32
CA LEU A 171 3.29 11.82 -7.21
C LEU A 171 4.08 12.28 -5.97
N VAL A 172 4.15 13.60 -5.72
CA VAL A 172 4.87 14.14 -4.56
C VAL A 172 4.24 13.67 -3.25
N LEU A 173 2.90 13.73 -3.16
CA LEU A 173 2.17 13.24 -2.00
C LEU A 173 2.35 11.74 -1.79
N ALA A 174 2.32 10.96 -2.87
CA ALA A 174 2.56 9.53 -2.83
C ALA A 174 3.95 9.21 -2.25
N ILE A 175 5.01 9.83 -2.78
CA ILE A 175 6.38 9.64 -2.30
C ILE A 175 6.50 10.03 -0.83
N GLY A 176 5.96 11.19 -0.44
CA GLY A 176 6.00 11.67 0.94
C GLY A 176 5.28 10.73 1.92
N ALA A 177 4.08 10.27 1.56
CA ALA A 177 3.28 9.37 2.38
C ALA A 177 3.85 7.94 2.46
N MET A 178 4.61 7.51 1.46
CA MET A 178 5.26 6.21 1.48
C MET A 178 6.58 6.27 2.27
N ALA A 179 7.51 7.14 1.84
CA ALA A 179 8.88 7.14 2.37
C ALA A 179 8.95 7.67 3.81
N GLY A 180 8.23 8.75 4.11
CA GLY A 180 8.31 9.42 5.42
C GLY A 180 7.88 8.52 6.59
N PRO A 181 6.62 8.04 6.59
CA PRO A 181 6.12 7.13 7.62
C PRO A 181 6.91 5.84 7.72
N MET A 182 7.27 5.21 6.58
CA MET A 182 8.04 3.97 6.56
C MET A 182 9.41 4.15 7.24
N VAL A 183 10.18 5.18 6.84
CA VAL A 183 11.51 5.45 7.43
C VAL A 183 11.39 5.77 8.92
N PHE A 184 10.40 6.59 9.30
CA PHE A 184 10.19 6.95 10.70
C PHE A 184 9.87 5.73 11.56
N GLN A 185 8.91 4.89 11.14
CA GLN A 185 8.48 3.73 11.91
C GLN A 185 9.54 2.64 11.96
N ILE A 186 10.28 2.40 10.88
CA ILE A 186 11.41 1.44 10.87
C ILE A 186 12.51 1.89 11.84
N ARG A 187 12.93 3.16 11.78
CA ARG A 187 13.96 3.69 12.70
C ARG A 187 13.51 3.61 14.15
N LYS A 188 12.23 3.85 14.41
CA LYS A 188 11.65 3.69 15.74
C LYS A 188 11.70 2.23 16.20
N ALA A 189 11.29 1.29 15.34
CA ALA A 189 11.32 -0.13 15.66
C ALA A 189 12.75 -0.63 15.93
N GLN A 190 13.74 -0.22 15.12
CA GLN A 190 15.15 -0.58 15.35
C GLN A 190 15.68 -0.10 16.70
N LYS A 191 15.30 1.11 17.12
CA LYS A 191 15.67 1.63 18.45
C LYS A 191 15.03 0.82 19.57
N GLU A 192 13.75 0.46 19.43
CA GLU A 192 13.03 -0.37 20.41
C GLU A 192 13.70 -1.75 20.54
N ILE A 193 14.01 -2.41 19.42
CA ILE A 193 14.68 -3.72 19.39
C ILE A 193 16.07 -3.66 20.06
N SER A 194 16.89 -2.67 19.70
CA SER A 194 18.25 -2.52 20.27
C SER A 194 18.26 -2.26 21.78
N MET A 195 17.17 -1.72 22.35
CA MET A 195 17.04 -1.55 23.79
C MET A 195 16.63 -2.85 24.49
N GLU A 196 15.83 -3.69 23.85
CA GLU A 196 15.43 -5.01 24.37
C GLU A 196 16.63 -5.97 24.43
N ASP A 197 17.54 -5.95 23.45
CA ASP A 197 18.73 -6.81 23.41
C ASP A 197 19.81 -6.46 24.47
N LYS A 198 19.68 -5.31 25.14
CA LYS A 198 20.64 -4.83 26.16
C LYS A 198 20.24 -5.19 27.59
N ILE A 199 19.09 -5.82 27.78
CA ILE A 199 18.51 -6.20 29.09
C ILE A 199 18.63 -7.71 29.27
#